data_AF-A0A7X8BKC5-F1
#
_entry.id   AF-A0A7X8BKC5-F1
#
_cell.length_a   1.000
_cell.length_b   1.000
_cell.length_c   1.000
_cell.angle_alpha   90.00
_cell.angle_beta   90.00
_cell.angle_gamma   90.00
#
_symmetry.space_group_name_H-M   'P 1'
#
loop_
_entity.id
_entity.type
_entity.pdbx_description
1 polymer ?
#
loop_
_entity_poly.entity_id
_entity_poly.type
_entity_poly.pdbx_seq_one_letter_code
_entity_poly.pdbx_strand_id
1 'polypeptide(L)'
;MPGVRGNSFATINRWLGQNLSVEDYRELISSMRPPVTRILTKPEGWSWYPLEYLSEILLSLKDSKNLRNGETLDQLGRFLADEDMGGAPKTTTSFMPMPRVLPRVPFLWSRSMDCGDFNILLVSESENKASICLSGYDGGPMHCALIRAWLERTFELMSGGKVSVEETSCRYANGGNACHWEVSWE
;
A
#
# COMPACT_ATOMS: atom_id res chain seq x y z
N MET A 1 -11.84 -6.21 -14.71
CA MET A 1 -11.51 -6.85 -13.42
C MET A 1 -10.62 -5.88 -12.68
N PRO A 2 -10.80 -5.68 -11.37
CA PRO A 2 -9.89 -4.89 -10.55
C PRO A 2 -8.44 -5.37 -10.72
N GLY A 3 -7.51 -4.44 -10.83
CA GLY A 3 -6.19 -4.64 -11.37
C GLY A 3 -5.12 -3.82 -10.64
N VAL A 4 -3.92 -4.38 -10.64
CA VAL A 4 -2.72 -3.87 -10.00
C VAL A 4 -1.61 -3.83 -11.04
N ARG A 5 -0.79 -2.77 -11.05
CA ARG A 5 0.34 -2.68 -11.98
C ARG A 5 1.39 -3.75 -11.70
N GLY A 6 1.99 -4.24 -12.77
CA GLY A 6 3.16 -5.12 -12.72
C GLY A 6 4.31 -4.59 -11.88
N ASN A 7 4.53 -3.27 -11.90
CA ASN A 7 5.56 -2.65 -11.08
C ASN A 7 5.38 -2.92 -9.59
N SER A 8 4.14 -2.96 -9.08
CA SER A 8 3.87 -3.29 -7.68
C SER A 8 4.35 -4.70 -7.34
N PHE A 9 4.13 -5.68 -8.22
CA PHE A 9 4.65 -7.04 -8.03
C PHE A 9 6.18 -7.08 -8.09
N ALA A 10 6.80 -6.33 -8.99
CA ALA A 10 8.26 -6.23 -9.09
C ALA A 10 8.87 -5.69 -7.78
N THR A 11 8.23 -4.67 -7.22
CA THR A 11 8.63 -4.05 -5.97
C THR A 11 8.44 -4.99 -4.78
N ILE A 12 7.31 -5.69 -4.68
CA ILE A 12 7.09 -6.71 -3.65
C ILE A 12 8.16 -7.80 -3.75
N ASN A 13 8.47 -8.29 -4.95
CA ASN A 13 9.49 -9.32 -5.14
C ASN A 13 10.87 -8.87 -4.66
N ARG A 14 11.23 -7.62 -4.91
CA ARG A 14 12.48 -7.02 -4.42
C ARG A 14 12.50 -6.95 -2.90
N TRP A 15 11.41 -6.50 -2.29
CA TRP A 15 11.28 -6.46 -0.83
C TRP A 15 11.44 -7.85 -0.23
N LEU A 16 10.81 -8.88 -0.82
CA LEU A 16 10.95 -10.26 -0.37
C LEU A 16 12.40 -10.74 -0.46
N GLY A 17 13.11 -10.44 -1.55
CA GLY A 17 14.53 -10.79 -1.70
C GLY A 17 15.47 -10.08 -0.72
N GLN A 18 15.04 -8.95 -0.12
CA GLN A 18 15.79 -8.22 0.90
C GLN A 18 15.51 -8.71 2.33
N ASN A 19 14.31 -9.26 2.57
CA ASN A 19 13.82 -9.55 3.91
C ASN A 19 13.64 -11.04 4.21
N LEU A 20 13.77 -11.91 3.20
CA LEU A 20 13.69 -13.36 3.37
C LEU A 20 15.02 -14.03 3.06
N SER A 21 15.28 -15.15 3.76
CA SER A 21 16.31 -16.09 3.32
C SER A 21 15.93 -16.71 1.96
N VAL A 22 16.91 -17.28 1.28
CA VAL A 22 16.67 -17.95 -0.01
C VAL A 22 15.70 -19.12 0.16
N GLU A 23 15.80 -19.84 1.27
CA GLU A 23 14.95 -20.96 1.64
C GLU A 23 13.51 -20.50 1.88
N ASP A 24 13.31 -19.46 2.69
CA ASP A 24 11.97 -18.91 2.99
C ASP A 24 11.30 -18.32 1.76
N TYR A 25 12.08 -17.63 0.92
CA TYR A 25 11.59 -17.09 -0.34
C TYR A 25 11.08 -18.22 -1.25
N ARG A 26 11.83 -19.33 -1.37
CA ARG A 26 11.39 -20.50 -2.16
C ARG A 26 10.14 -21.14 -1.58
N GLU A 27 10.07 -21.33 -0.26
CA GLU A 27 8.90 -21.87 0.41
C GLU A 27 7.65 -21.01 0.13
N LEU A 28 7.76 -19.69 0.34
CA LEU A 28 6.69 -18.73 0.07
C LEU A 28 6.21 -18.82 -1.38
N ILE A 29 7.13 -18.75 -2.34
CA ILE A 29 6.81 -18.80 -3.77
C ILE A 29 6.17 -20.14 -4.16
N SER A 30 6.59 -21.25 -3.56
CA SER A 30 6.02 -22.57 -3.82
C SER A 30 4.60 -22.75 -3.26
N SER A 31 4.20 -21.91 -2.29
CA SER A 31 2.85 -21.97 -1.68
C SER A 31 1.76 -21.33 -2.54
N MET A 32 2.14 -20.51 -3.52
CA MET A 32 1.24 -19.75 -4.37
C MET A 32 0.91 -20.47 -5.68
N ARG A 33 -0.20 -20.09 -6.31
CA ARG A 33 -0.60 -20.57 -7.64
C ARG A 33 0.45 -20.17 -8.69
N PRO A 34 0.71 -21.03 -9.71
CA PRO A 34 1.70 -20.73 -10.74
C PRO A 34 1.56 -19.38 -11.45
N PRO A 35 0.34 -18.86 -11.76
CA PRO A 35 0.18 -17.53 -12.34
C PRO A 35 0.69 -16.41 -11.42
N VAL A 36 0.42 -16.49 -10.12
CA VAL A 36 0.85 -15.49 -9.13
C VAL A 36 2.36 -15.50 -8.99
N THR A 37 2.97 -16.68 -8.84
CA THR A 37 4.41 -16.86 -8.80
C THR A 37 5.11 -16.31 -10.04
N ARG A 38 4.56 -16.56 -11.24
CA ARG A 38 5.12 -16.03 -12.49
C ARG A 38 5.13 -14.50 -12.50
N ILE A 39 4.03 -13.87 -12.09
CA ILE A 39 3.89 -12.42 -12.11
C ILE A 39 4.74 -11.78 -11.02
N LEU A 40 4.82 -12.37 -9.84
CA LEU A 40 5.68 -11.88 -8.77
C LEU A 40 7.16 -11.94 -9.19
N THR A 41 7.60 -13.03 -9.82
CA THR A 41 9.02 -13.21 -10.19
C THR A 41 9.42 -12.52 -11.49
N LYS A 42 8.50 -12.38 -12.45
CA LYS A 42 8.75 -11.83 -13.79
C LYS A 42 7.56 -10.98 -14.28
N PRO A 43 7.25 -9.87 -13.61
CA PRO A 43 6.17 -8.97 -14.04
C PRO A 43 6.60 -8.15 -15.26
N GLU A 44 5.63 -7.85 -16.13
CA GLU A 44 5.74 -6.76 -17.08
C GLU A 44 5.27 -5.48 -16.38
N GLY A 45 6.18 -4.54 -16.10
CA GLY A 45 5.92 -3.41 -15.20
C GLY A 45 4.68 -2.56 -15.56
N TRP A 46 4.41 -2.40 -16.86
CA TRP A 46 3.29 -1.61 -17.38
C TRP A 46 2.01 -2.42 -17.61
N SER A 47 2.01 -3.73 -17.39
CA SER A 47 0.81 -4.55 -17.54
C SER A 47 -0.05 -4.47 -16.29
N TRP A 48 -1.36 -4.64 -16.46
CA TRP A 48 -2.33 -4.76 -15.36
C TRP A 48 -2.59 -6.22 -15.06
N TYR A 49 -2.57 -6.59 -13.78
CA TYR A 49 -2.81 -7.94 -13.31
C TYR A 49 -3.95 -7.98 -12.29
N PRO A 50 -4.75 -9.06 -12.24
CA PRO A 50 -5.86 -9.18 -11.31
C PRO A 50 -5.48 -8.89 -9.85
N LEU A 51 -6.32 -8.08 -9.17
CA LEU A 51 -6.16 -7.74 -7.74
C LEU A 51 -6.07 -8.97 -6.83
N GLU A 52 -6.77 -10.05 -7.18
CA GLU A 52 -6.72 -11.33 -6.47
C GLU A 52 -5.30 -11.89 -6.34
N TYR A 53 -4.39 -11.59 -7.27
CA TYR A 53 -3.01 -12.03 -7.19
C TYR A 53 -2.25 -11.31 -6.08
N LEU A 54 -2.52 -10.02 -5.88
CA LEU A 54 -2.00 -9.29 -4.72
C LEU A 54 -2.60 -9.85 -3.43
N SER A 55 -3.90 -10.13 -3.39
CA SER A 55 -4.54 -10.71 -2.21
C SER A 55 -3.94 -12.05 -1.82
N GLU A 56 -3.65 -12.92 -2.79
CA GLU A 56 -2.99 -14.20 -2.55
C GLU A 56 -1.59 -14.01 -1.95
N ILE A 57 -0.78 -13.09 -2.49
CA ILE A 57 0.54 -12.79 -1.94
C ILE A 57 0.43 -12.34 -0.49
N LEU A 58 -0.47 -11.39 -0.18
CA LEU A 58 -0.61 -10.87 1.19
C LEU A 58 -1.08 -11.95 2.18
N LEU A 59 -1.91 -12.90 1.73
CA LEU A 59 -2.31 -14.05 2.54
C LEU A 59 -1.13 -15.01 2.76
N SER A 60 -0.35 -15.32 1.73
CA SER A 60 0.86 -16.13 1.87
C SER A 60 1.90 -15.50 2.81
N LEU A 61 2.04 -14.17 2.81
CA LEU A 61 2.92 -13.46 3.74
C LEU A 61 2.45 -13.59 5.19
N LYS A 62 1.14 -13.49 5.44
CA LYS A 62 0.55 -13.69 6.76
C LYS A 62 0.80 -15.11 7.30
N ASP A 63 0.75 -16.10 6.42
CA ASP A 63 0.92 -17.50 6.81
C ASP A 63 2.38 -17.91 6.95
N SER A 64 3.32 -17.15 6.35
CA SER A 64 4.76 -17.38 6.45
C SER A 64 5.28 -17.20 7.87
N LYS A 65 5.84 -18.27 8.45
CA LYS A 65 6.33 -18.32 9.85
C LYS A 65 7.31 -17.19 10.20
N ASN A 66 8.14 -16.79 9.25
CA ASN A 66 9.20 -15.80 9.44
C ASN A 66 8.73 -14.35 9.25
N LEU A 67 7.52 -14.15 8.73
CA LEU A 67 6.89 -12.84 8.51
C LEU A 67 5.58 -12.66 9.29
N ARG A 68 5.32 -13.52 10.29
CA ARG A 68 4.13 -13.41 11.15
C ARG A 68 4.16 -12.26 12.14
N ASN A 69 5.19 -11.41 12.14
CA ASN A 69 5.14 -10.22 12.96
C ASN A 69 4.01 -9.32 12.43
N GLY A 70 3.23 -8.70 13.33
CA GLY A 70 2.12 -7.81 12.94
C GLY A 70 2.56 -6.61 12.10
N GLU A 71 3.87 -6.43 11.92
CA GLU A 71 4.53 -5.32 11.24
C GLU A 71 4.88 -5.61 9.78
N THR A 72 4.86 -6.86 9.31
CA THR A 72 5.30 -7.20 7.94
C THR A 72 4.57 -6.38 6.87
N LEU A 73 3.25 -6.24 7.00
CA LEU A 73 2.46 -5.45 6.06
C LEU A 73 2.69 -3.95 6.20
N ASP A 74 3.03 -3.49 7.40
CA ASP A 74 3.44 -2.10 7.61
C ASP A 74 4.76 -1.82 6.86
N GLN A 75 5.78 -2.65 7.11
CA GLN A 75 7.08 -2.54 6.46
C GLN A 75 6.97 -2.63 4.93
N LEU A 76 6.18 -3.55 4.41
CA LEU A 76 5.94 -3.67 2.98
C LEU A 76 5.22 -2.44 2.41
N GLY A 77 4.20 -1.92 3.10
CA GLY A 77 3.45 -0.74 2.66
C GLY A 77 4.34 0.51 2.60
N ARG A 78 5.19 0.69 3.62
CA ARG A 78 6.19 1.77 3.65
C ARG A 78 7.20 1.62 2.51
N PHE A 79 7.71 0.42 2.26
CA PHE A 79 8.63 0.16 1.16
C PHE A 79 8.01 0.44 -0.22
N LEU A 80 6.75 0.05 -0.43
CA LEU A 80 6.02 0.36 -1.67
C LEU A 80 5.90 1.87 -1.90
N ALA A 81 5.62 2.65 -0.85
CA ALA A 81 5.53 4.10 -0.95
C ALA A 81 6.89 4.74 -1.32
N ASP A 82 7.99 4.27 -0.72
CA ASP A 82 9.33 4.74 -1.07
C ASP A 82 9.65 4.53 -2.56
N GLU A 83 9.23 3.39 -3.11
CA GLU A 83 9.45 3.00 -4.50
C GLU A 83 8.53 3.73 -5.49
N ASP A 84 7.26 3.91 -5.16
CA ASP A 84 6.28 4.66 -5.96
C ASP A 84 6.65 6.15 -6.12
N MET A 85 7.33 6.69 -5.10
CA MET A 85 7.88 8.04 -5.08
C MET A 85 9.26 8.14 -5.76
N GLY A 86 9.73 7.06 -6.39
CA GLY A 86 10.94 7.03 -7.22
C GLY A 86 12.23 6.96 -6.42
N GLY A 87 12.19 6.50 -5.17
CA GLY A 87 13.38 6.44 -4.30
C GLY A 87 14.06 7.80 -4.12
N ALA A 88 13.32 8.89 -4.32
CA ALA A 88 13.86 10.23 -4.43
C ALA A 88 14.76 10.53 -3.21
N PRO A 89 16.00 11.00 -3.41
CA PRO A 89 16.83 11.41 -2.30
C PRO A 89 16.06 12.49 -1.54
N LYS A 90 15.99 12.35 -0.21
CA LYS A 90 15.29 13.21 0.77
C LYS A 90 15.58 14.72 0.66
N THR A 91 16.36 15.13 -0.33
CA THR A 91 16.96 16.45 -0.52
C THR A 91 16.43 17.22 -1.75
N THR A 92 15.56 16.62 -2.60
CA THR A 92 15.09 17.30 -3.83
C THR A 92 13.58 17.40 -4.03
N THR A 93 12.76 16.73 -3.21
CA THR A 93 11.31 16.98 -3.20
C THR A 93 11.07 18.28 -2.45
N SER A 94 10.60 19.33 -3.13
CA SER A 94 10.07 20.51 -2.43
C SER A 94 8.90 20.05 -1.55
N PHE A 95 9.15 19.93 -0.25
CA PHE A 95 8.14 19.53 0.72
C PHE A 95 6.92 20.44 0.62
N MET A 96 5.74 19.85 0.68
CA MET A 96 4.49 20.56 0.54
C MET A 96 3.67 20.48 1.82
N PRO A 97 2.96 21.55 2.20
CA PRO A 97 2.00 21.47 3.29
C PRO A 97 0.97 20.36 3.04
N MET A 98 0.59 19.65 4.09
CA MET A 98 -0.36 18.52 4.01
C MET A 98 -1.67 18.82 3.26
N PRO A 99 -2.29 20.01 3.39
CA PRO A 99 -3.47 20.37 2.57
C PRO A 99 -3.23 20.32 1.06
N ARG A 100 -1.99 20.47 0.59
CA ARG A 100 -1.60 20.34 -0.83
C ARG A 100 -1.17 18.92 -1.20
N VAL A 101 -0.79 18.11 -0.21
CA VAL A 101 -0.42 16.70 -0.40
C VAL A 101 -1.67 15.83 -0.52
N LEU A 102 -2.65 16.01 0.37
CA LEU A 102 -3.87 15.18 0.46
C LEU A 102 -4.57 14.99 -0.91
N PRO A 103 -4.82 16.03 -1.72
CA PRO A 103 -5.51 15.88 -3.01
C PRO A 103 -4.73 15.08 -4.06
N ARG A 104 -3.47 14.72 -3.82
CA ARG A 104 -2.63 13.97 -4.76
C ARG A 104 -2.71 12.47 -4.58
N VAL A 105 -3.23 11.99 -3.45
CA VAL A 105 -3.36 10.56 -3.15
C VAL A 105 -4.15 9.81 -4.21
N PRO A 106 -5.32 10.29 -4.70
CA PRO A 106 -6.07 9.57 -5.73
C PRO A 106 -5.26 9.39 -7.02
N PHE A 107 -4.49 10.40 -7.41
CA PHE A 107 -3.59 10.32 -8.56
C PHE A 107 -2.49 9.29 -8.35
N LEU A 108 -1.80 9.30 -7.20
CA LEU A 108 -0.74 8.35 -6.89
C LEU A 108 -1.26 6.91 -6.86
N TRP A 109 -2.42 6.71 -6.23
CA TRP A 109 -3.11 5.42 -6.20
C TRP A 109 -3.40 4.89 -7.61
N SER A 110 -3.95 5.74 -8.49
CA SER A 110 -4.29 5.38 -9.88
C SER A 110 -3.08 4.94 -10.73
N ARG A 111 -1.85 5.24 -10.30
CA ARG A 111 -0.64 4.78 -10.98
C ARG A 111 -0.40 3.30 -10.79
N SER A 112 -0.80 2.75 -9.64
CA SER A 112 -0.53 1.37 -9.22
C SER A 112 -1.78 0.49 -9.16
N MET A 113 -2.96 1.10 -9.06
CA MET A 113 -4.26 0.44 -8.93
C MET A 113 -5.26 1.02 -9.95
N ASP A 114 -6.05 0.17 -10.61
CA ASP A 114 -7.17 0.61 -11.48
C ASP A 114 -8.55 0.51 -10.79
N CYS A 115 -8.52 0.24 -9.48
CA CYS A 115 -9.67 0.01 -8.63
C CYS A 115 -9.49 0.70 -7.29
N GLY A 116 -10.59 0.98 -6.60
CA GLY A 116 -10.56 1.79 -5.40
C GLY A 116 -10.41 3.27 -5.70
N ASP A 117 -11.27 4.09 -5.09
CA ASP A 117 -11.25 5.55 -5.23
C ASP A 117 -11.02 6.18 -3.87
N PHE A 118 -9.89 6.89 -3.74
CA PHE A 118 -9.62 7.71 -2.57
C PHE A 118 -10.42 9.01 -2.64
N ASN A 119 -11.12 9.32 -1.55
CA ASN A 119 -11.82 10.58 -1.37
C ASN A 119 -11.35 11.27 -0.09
N ILE A 120 -11.09 12.56 -0.19
CA ILE A 120 -10.81 13.41 0.98
C ILE A 120 -12.15 13.98 1.45
N LEU A 121 -12.59 13.58 2.64
CA LEU A 121 -13.91 13.93 3.17
C LEU A 121 -13.88 15.25 3.93
N LEU A 122 -12.82 15.48 4.71
CA LEU A 122 -12.66 16.66 5.56
C LEU A 122 -11.18 16.99 5.70
N VAL A 123 -10.85 18.28 5.72
CA VAL A 123 -9.51 18.80 6.07
C VAL A 123 -9.69 19.90 7.11
N SER A 124 -9.05 19.74 8.27
CA SER A 124 -9.03 20.68 9.39
C SER A 124 -7.60 21.17 9.56
N GLU A 125 -7.27 22.32 8.95
CA GLU A 125 -5.92 22.91 9.07
C GLU A 125 -5.61 23.39 10.49
N SER A 126 -6.63 23.83 11.24
CA SER A 126 -6.46 24.25 12.64
C SER A 126 -6.13 23.11 13.60
N GLU A 127 -6.54 21.89 13.26
CA GLU A 127 -6.32 20.69 14.08
C GLU A 127 -5.23 19.78 13.50
N ASN A 128 -4.64 20.16 12.35
CA ASN A 128 -3.75 19.32 11.57
C ASN A 128 -4.31 17.91 11.32
N LYS A 129 -5.57 17.83 10.89
CA LYS A 129 -6.28 16.57 10.66
C LYS A 129 -7.00 16.52 9.32
N ALA A 130 -7.16 15.32 8.78
CA ALA A 130 -8.02 15.06 7.63
C ALA A 130 -8.69 13.70 7.74
N SER A 131 -9.91 13.59 7.22
CA SER A 131 -10.60 12.31 7.08
C SER A 131 -10.58 11.89 5.62
N ILE A 132 -10.17 10.66 5.36
CA ILE A 132 -10.09 10.09 4.01
C ILE A 132 -10.82 8.75 3.97
N CYS A 133 -11.32 8.37 2.79
CA CYS A 133 -11.88 7.03 2.58
C CYS A 133 -11.46 6.43 1.25
N LEU A 134 -11.46 5.10 1.19
CA LEU A 134 -11.25 4.30 -0.01
C LEU A 134 -12.52 3.49 -0.28
N SER A 135 -13.26 3.86 -1.32
CA SER A 135 -14.46 3.16 -1.80
C SER A 135 -14.17 2.32 -3.04
N GLY A 136 -14.97 1.30 -3.34
CA GLY A 136 -14.83 0.53 -4.59
C GLY A 136 -13.56 -0.32 -4.68
N TYR A 137 -12.90 -0.58 -3.56
CA TYR A 137 -11.72 -1.43 -3.48
C TYR A 137 -12.05 -2.82 -2.93
N ASP A 138 -12.04 -3.83 -3.78
CA ASP A 138 -12.44 -5.21 -3.46
C ASP A 138 -11.26 -6.12 -3.05
N GLY A 139 -10.21 -5.54 -2.45
CA GLY A 139 -9.12 -6.32 -1.84
C GLY A 139 -9.56 -7.05 -0.57
N GLY A 140 -8.70 -7.86 0.04
CA GLY A 140 -9.01 -8.49 1.35
C GLY A 140 -8.77 -7.54 2.56
N PRO A 141 -9.21 -7.92 3.78
CA PRO A 141 -8.95 -7.13 5.00
C PRO A 141 -7.46 -6.91 5.28
N MET A 142 -6.59 -7.82 4.83
CA MET A 142 -5.13 -7.65 4.95
C MET A 142 -4.60 -6.44 4.18
N HIS A 143 -5.31 -5.99 3.14
CA HIS A 143 -4.89 -4.83 2.36
C HIS A 143 -5.00 -3.53 3.15
N CYS A 144 -5.92 -3.43 4.12
CA CYS A 144 -6.10 -2.20 4.90
C CYS A 144 -4.83 -1.82 5.67
N ALA A 145 -4.15 -2.81 6.27
CA ALA A 145 -2.88 -2.57 6.98
C ALA A 145 -1.78 -2.08 6.03
N LEU A 146 -1.67 -2.71 4.85
CA LEU A 146 -0.72 -2.31 3.81
C LEU A 146 -1.00 -0.89 3.31
N ILE A 147 -2.27 -0.58 3.02
CA ILE A 147 -2.71 0.72 2.49
C ILE A 147 -2.51 1.83 3.53
N ARG A 148 -2.84 1.58 4.80
CA ARG A 148 -2.59 2.53 5.90
C ARG A 148 -1.11 2.92 5.96
N ALA A 149 -0.23 1.92 5.95
CA ALA A 149 1.22 2.14 6.00
C ALA A 149 1.76 2.84 4.74
N TRP A 150 1.24 2.49 3.57
CA TRP A 150 1.55 3.17 2.31
C TRP A 150 1.10 4.64 2.32
N LEU A 151 -0.10 4.94 2.82
CA LEU A 151 -0.62 6.31 2.97
C LEU A 151 0.26 7.13 3.91
N GLU A 152 0.51 6.61 5.11
CA GLU A 152 1.32 7.25 6.14
C GLU A 152 2.70 7.61 5.57
N ARG A 153 3.37 6.63 4.94
CA ARG A 153 4.68 6.85 4.34
C ARG A 153 4.66 7.80 3.16
N THR A 154 3.65 7.73 2.31
CA THR A 154 3.49 8.66 1.18
C THR A 154 3.36 10.10 1.68
N PHE A 155 2.57 10.31 2.73
CA PHE A 155 2.40 11.63 3.33
C PHE A 155 3.67 12.14 4.00
N GLU A 156 4.39 11.30 4.75
CA GLU A 156 5.71 11.65 5.29
C GLU A 156 6.67 12.10 4.18
N LEU A 157 6.77 11.33 3.10
CA LEU A 157 7.68 11.59 1.99
C LEU A 157 7.39 12.91 1.26
N MET A 158 6.11 13.25 1.11
CA MET A 158 5.68 14.44 0.36
C MET A 158 5.66 15.71 1.21
N SER A 159 5.33 15.58 2.50
CA SER A 159 5.25 16.72 3.42
C SER A 159 6.55 17.02 4.14
N GLY A 160 7.44 16.02 4.28
CA GLY A 160 8.66 16.12 5.08
C GLY A 160 8.40 16.12 6.60
N GLY A 161 7.14 16.01 7.02
CA GLY A 161 6.71 15.99 8.42
C GLY A 161 6.38 14.59 8.91
N LYS A 162 6.17 14.46 10.22
CA LYS A 162 5.57 13.24 10.77
C LYS A 162 4.07 13.24 10.49
N VAL A 163 3.59 12.09 10.07
CA VAL A 163 2.17 11.87 9.77
C VAL A 163 1.76 10.57 10.44
N SER A 164 0.55 10.54 11.00
CA SER A 164 -0.08 9.33 11.52
C SER A 164 -1.37 9.07 10.75
N VAL A 165 -1.62 7.81 10.41
CA VAL A 165 -2.85 7.36 9.74
C VAL A 165 -3.48 6.26 10.57
N GLU A 166 -4.66 6.53 11.12
CA GLU A 166 -5.43 5.60 11.95
C GLU A 166 -6.70 5.14 11.21
N GLU A 167 -6.97 3.83 11.22
CA GLU A 167 -8.21 3.29 10.66
C GLU A 167 -9.37 3.59 11.61
N THR A 168 -10.38 4.31 11.12
CA THR A 168 -11.57 4.67 11.90
C THR A 168 -12.77 3.78 11.59
N SER A 169 -12.81 3.18 10.39
CA SER A 169 -13.83 2.20 10.01
C SER A 169 -13.33 1.31 8.88
N CYS A 170 -13.61 0.00 8.97
CA CYS A 170 -13.23 -0.97 7.95
C CYS A 170 -14.46 -1.66 7.37
N ARG A 171 -14.64 -1.62 6.04
CA ARG A 171 -15.78 -2.29 5.38
C ARG A 171 -15.88 -3.77 5.71
N TYR A 172 -14.74 -4.45 5.92
CA TYR A 172 -14.70 -5.89 6.21
C TYR A 172 -15.08 -6.21 7.66
N ALA A 173 -14.84 -5.29 8.59
CA ALA A 173 -15.12 -5.50 10.01
C ALA A 173 -16.51 -4.94 10.42
N ASN A 174 -16.89 -3.79 9.87
CA ASN A 174 -18.08 -3.05 10.28
C ASN A 174 -19.27 -3.20 9.34
N GLY A 175 -19.06 -3.78 8.16
CA GLY A 175 -20.04 -3.73 7.07
C GLY A 175 -20.10 -2.33 6.45
N GLY A 176 -20.02 -2.23 5.13
CA GLY A 176 -20.03 -0.95 4.43
C GLY A 176 -19.42 -1.03 3.04
N ASN A 177 -19.33 0.14 2.39
CA ASN A 177 -18.85 0.26 1.00
C ASN A 177 -17.46 0.89 0.89
N ALA A 178 -16.85 1.27 2.02
CA ALA A 178 -15.55 1.95 2.06
C ALA A 178 -14.80 1.67 3.37
N CYS A 179 -13.48 1.81 3.33
CA CYS A 179 -12.65 1.93 4.53
C CYS A 179 -12.32 3.41 4.77
N HIS A 180 -12.27 3.81 6.04
CA HIS A 180 -12.06 5.19 6.46
C HIS A 180 -10.83 5.30 7.36
N TRP A 181 -10.07 6.37 7.17
CA TRP A 181 -8.92 6.70 7.99
C TRP A 181 -8.95 8.16 8.41
N GLU A 182 -8.43 8.43 9.61
CA GLU A 182 -8.04 9.76 10.05
C GLU A 182 -6.53 9.92 9.84
N VAL A 183 -6.16 11.04 9.23
CA VAL A 183 -4.77 11.45 9.01
C VAL A 183 -4.50 12.63 9.94
N SER A 184 -3.39 12.60 10.67
CA SER A 184 -2.91 13.73 11.49
C SER A 184 -1.45 14.05 11.21
N TRP A 185 -1.04 15.31 11.33
CA TRP A 185 0.33 15.75 11.03
C TRP A 185 0.88 16.81 12.01
N GLU A 186 2.22 16.93 12.05
CA GLU A 186 2.97 17.98 12.78
C GLU A 186 3.18 19.24 11.94
#